data_AF-A0A956KU11-F1
#
_entry.id   AF-A0A956KU11-F1
#
_cell.length_a   1.000
_cell.length_b   1.000
_cell.length_c   1.000
_cell.angle_alpha   90.00
_cell.angle_beta   90.00
_cell.angle_gamma   90.00
#
_symmetry.space_group_name_H-M   'P 1'
#
loop_
_entity.id
_entity.type
_entity.pdbx_description
1 polymer ?
#
loop_
_entity_poly.entity_id
_entity_poly.type
_entity_poly.pdbx_seq_one_letter_code
_entity_poly.pdbx_strand_id
1 'polypeptide(L)'
;MPDVVNPQIVSSIKTTAGFVLEPSVPVAMEIVKAQVTQSLGLAVTDATEYMRNINAISVAAAGVAFRQLLSPDGDTAKATAALVAANKAVSDATKNLSEVGSAVTTVLGGWAG
;
A
#
# COMPACT_ATOMS: atom_id res chain seq x y z
N MET A 1 -41.10 -42.71 -13.90
CA MET A 1 -41.27 -41.26 -13.73
C MET A 1 -39.90 -40.73 -13.38
N PRO A 2 -39.29 -39.79 -14.13
CA PRO A 2 -37.96 -39.34 -13.77
C PRO A 2 -38.06 -38.54 -12.47
N ASP A 3 -37.20 -38.90 -11.52
CA ASP A 3 -37.16 -38.33 -10.17
C ASP A 3 -37.06 -36.81 -10.22
N VAL A 4 -37.94 -36.15 -9.49
CA VAL A 4 -37.95 -34.69 -9.35
C VAL A 4 -36.66 -34.30 -8.62
N VAL A 5 -35.64 -33.92 -9.39
CA VAL A 5 -34.35 -33.47 -8.87
C VAL A 5 -34.59 -32.27 -7.96
N ASN A 6 -33.92 -32.24 -6.80
CA ASN A 6 -34.11 -31.19 -5.79
C ASN A 6 -34.00 -29.79 -6.43
N PRO A 7 -35.01 -28.92 -6.28
CA PRO A 7 -35.03 -27.58 -6.87
C PRO A 7 -33.78 -26.73 -6.54
N GLN A 8 -33.16 -26.93 -5.38
CA GLN A 8 -31.93 -26.23 -4.99
C GLN A 8 -30.70 -26.68 -5.79
N ILE A 9 -30.65 -27.95 -6.21
CA ILE A 9 -29.59 -28.47 -7.07
C ILE A 9 -29.76 -27.91 -8.48
N VAL A 10 -31.01 -27.88 -8.97
CA VAL A 10 -31.33 -27.34 -10.29
C VAL A 10 -31.06 -25.82 -10.35
N SER A 11 -31.35 -25.07 -9.29
CA SER A 11 -31.03 -23.64 -9.25
C SER A 11 -29.53 -23.39 -9.21
N SER A 12 -28.79 -24.15 -8.40
CA SER A 12 -27.33 -24.02 -8.28
C SER A 12 -26.62 -24.31 -9.61
N ILE A 13 -27.03 -25.37 -10.32
CA ILE A 13 -26.49 -25.71 -11.64
C ILE A 13 -26.85 -24.64 -12.67
N LYS A 14 -28.07 -24.09 -12.65
CA LYS A 14 -28.45 -22.99 -13.55
C LYS A 14 -27.65 -21.72 -13.27
N THR A 15 -27.38 -21.40 -12.00
CA THR A 15 -26.54 -20.26 -11.61
C THR A 15 -25.10 -20.46 -12.08
N THR A 16 -24.50 -21.63 -11.81
CA THR A 16 -23.13 -21.94 -12.29
C THR A 16 -23.05 -21.97 -13.81
N ALA A 17 -24.05 -22.53 -14.49
CA ALA A 17 -24.12 -22.53 -15.95
C ALA A 17 -24.26 -21.10 -16.51
N GLY A 18 -25.02 -20.22 -15.85
CA GLY A 18 -25.11 -18.80 -16.19
C GLY A 18 -23.75 -18.09 -16.09
N PHE A 19 -22.98 -18.35 -15.03
CA PHE A 19 -21.63 -17.79 -14.87
C PHE A 19 -20.61 -18.26 -15.93
N VAL A 20 -20.80 -19.46 -16.50
CA VAL A 20 -19.86 -20.06 -17.48
C VAL A 20 -20.27 -19.81 -18.94
N LEU A 21 -21.57 -19.77 -19.22
CA LEU A 21 -22.12 -19.70 -20.58
C LEU A 21 -22.58 -18.30 -21.00
N GLU A 22 -22.87 -17.39 -20.07
CA GLU A 22 -23.14 -16.00 -20.42
C GLU A 22 -21.83 -15.21 -20.57
N PRO A 23 -21.75 -14.23 -21.50
CA PRO A 23 -20.56 -13.39 -21.64
C PRO A 23 -20.34 -12.60 -20.34
N SER A 24 -19.38 -13.08 -19.55
CA SER A 24 -19.08 -12.69 -18.16
C SER A 24 -18.37 -11.33 -18.05
N VAL A 25 -18.85 -10.30 -18.75
CA VAL A 25 -18.21 -8.98 -18.75
C VAL A 25 -18.36 -8.24 -17.41
N PRO A 26 -19.50 -8.29 -16.68
CA PRO A 26 -19.64 -7.54 -15.42
C PRO A 26 -18.81 -8.14 -14.27
N VAL A 27 -18.77 -9.48 -14.16
CA VAL A 27 -18.08 -10.18 -13.05
C VAL A 27 -16.56 -10.04 -13.19
N ALA A 28 -16.04 -10.07 -14.42
CA ALA A 28 -14.61 -9.89 -14.66
C ALA A 28 -14.14 -8.50 -14.22
N MET A 29 -14.93 -7.45 -14.46
CA MET A 29 -14.54 -6.08 -14.11
C MET A 29 -14.52 -5.84 -12.60
N GLU A 30 -15.47 -6.38 -11.85
CA GLU A 30 -15.49 -6.26 -10.38
C GLU A 30 -14.33 -7.02 -9.73
N ILE A 31 -13.95 -8.19 -10.27
CA ILE A 31 -12.75 -8.91 -9.83
C ILE A 31 -11.49 -8.10 -10.12
N VAL A 32 -11.39 -7.49 -11.30
CA VAL A 32 -10.24 -6.63 -11.68
C VAL A 32 -10.16 -5.41 -10.76
N LYS A 33 -11.28 -4.71 -10.50
CA LYS A 33 -11.35 -3.59 -9.56
C LYS A 33 -10.89 -3.99 -8.16
N ALA A 34 -11.35 -5.14 -7.67
CA ALA A 34 -10.97 -5.64 -6.35
C ALA A 34 -9.46 -5.94 -6.26
N GLN A 35 -8.89 -6.59 -7.28
CA GLN A 35 -7.46 -6.91 -7.35
C GLN A 35 -6.59 -5.65 -7.47
N VAL A 36 -7.00 -4.68 -8.29
CA VAL A 36 -6.31 -3.39 -8.41
C VAL A 36 -6.38 -2.64 -7.09
N THR A 37 -7.55 -2.55 -6.46
CA THR A 37 -7.71 -1.90 -5.16
C THR A 37 -6.84 -2.54 -4.08
N GLN A 38 -6.77 -3.88 -4.05
CA GLN A 38 -5.89 -4.60 -3.13
C GLN A 38 -4.41 -4.28 -3.40
N SER A 39 -3.99 -4.28 -4.66
CA SER A 39 -2.60 -3.97 -5.05
C SER A 39 -2.22 -2.53 -4.68
N LEU A 40 -3.15 -1.59 -4.84
CA LEU A 40 -2.97 -0.20 -4.39
C LEU A 40 -2.88 -0.10 -2.87
N GLY A 41 -3.69 -0.86 -2.14
CA GLY A 41 -3.60 -0.95 -0.67
C GLY A 41 -2.25 -1.49 -0.19
N LEU A 42 -1.71 -2.48 -0.88
CA LEU A 42 -0.34 -2.98 -0.64
C LEU A 42 0.70 -1.89 -0.91
N ALA A 43 0.59 -1.15 -2.02
CA ALA A 43 1.52 -0.06 -2.33
C ALA A 43 1.54 1.05 -1.26
N VAL A 44 0.37 1.43 -0.72
CA VAL A 44 0.29 2.39 0.41
C VAL A 44 0.92 1.81 1.67
N THR A 45 0.71 0.52 1.93
CA THR A 45 1.30 -0.18 3.08
C THR A 45 2.82 -0.20 2.96
N ASP A 46 3.37 -0.59 1.81
CA ASP A 46 4.81 -0.61 1.53
C ASP A 46 5.42 0.79 1.68
N ALA A 47 4.76 1.82 1.15
CA ALA A 47 5.23 3.20 1.30
C ALA A 47 5.21 3.67 2.76
N THR A 48 4.22 3.22 3.54
CA THR A 48 4.11 3.51 4.98
C THR A 48 5.22 2.78 5.76
N GLU A 49 5.49 1.52 5.43
CA GLU A 49 6.57 0.74 6.01
C GLU A 49 7.94 1.33 5.68
N TYR A 50 8.14 1.79 4.45
CA TYR A 50 9.33 2.54 4.05
C TYR A 50 9.51 3.80 4.91
N MET A 51 8.47 4.63 5.06
CA MET A 51 8.53 5.82 5.93
C MET A 51 8.89 5.45 7.37
N ARG A 52 8.29 4.39 7.89
CA ARG A 52 8.55 3.92 9.26
C ARG A 52 9.99 3.45 9.44
N ASN A 53 10.54 2.71 8.46
CA ASN A 53 11.92 2.25 8.48
C ASN A 53 12.90 3.44 8.45
N ILE A 54 12.70 4.37 7.52
CA ILE A 54 13.52 5.59 7.43
C ILE A 54 13.45 6.39 8.73
N ASN A 55 12.28 6.55 9.33
CA ASN A 55 12.14 7.26 10.60
C ASN A 55 12.93 6.57 11.73
N ALA A 56 12.89 5.24 11.82
CA ALA A 56 13.66 4.50 12.82
C ALA A 56 15.18 4.68 12.64
N ILE A 57 15.68 4.59 11.40
CA ILE A 57 17.08 4.82 11.07
C ILE A 57 17.49 6.26 11.39
N SER A 58 16.67 7.23 11.01
CA SER A 58 16.93 8.65 11.25
C SER A 58 16.97 8.98 12.74
N VAL A 59 16.07 8.42 13.56
CA VAL A 59 16.10 8.60 15.02
C VAL A 59 17.37 7.98 15.63
N ALA A 60 17.78 6.79 15.18
CA ALA A 60 19.02 6.17 15.65
C ALA A 60 20.26 7.01 15.27
N ALA A 61 20.32 7.49 14.02
CA ALA A 61 21.37 8.37 13.55
C ALA A 61 21.40 9.70 14.32
N ALA A 62 20.24 10.29 14.59
CA ALA A 62 20.12 11.49 15.41
C ALA A 62 20.62 11.26 16.84
N GLY A 63 20.32 10.12 17.46
CA GLY A 63 20.84 9.76 18.79
C GLY A 63 22.36 9.70 18.84
N VAL A 64 23.00 9.10 17.82
CA VAL A 64 24.47 9.08 17.71
C VAL A 64 25.03 10.48 17.48
N ALA A 65 24.37 11.29 16.64
CA ALA A 65 24.77 12.67 16.39
C ALA A 65 24.67 13.55 17.65
N PHE A 66 23.57 13.44 18.42
CA PHE A 66 23.44 14.15 19.70
C PHE A 66 24.51 13.74 20.70
N ARG A 67 24.86 12.45 20.76
CA ARG A 67 25.98 11.98 21.59
C ARG A 67 27.29 12.67 21.21
N GLN A 68 27.56 12.84 19.91
CA GLN A 68 28.74 13.57 19.46
C GLN A 68 28.66 15.06 19.77
N LEU A 69 27.51 15.71 19.61
CA LEU A 69 27.34 17.14 19.96
C LEU A 69 27.58 17.43 21.44
N LEU A 70 27.22 16.48 22.32
CA LEU A 70 27.38 16.62 23.76
C LEU A 70 28.74 16.14 24.29
N SER A 71 29.55 15.48 23.44
CA SER A 71 30.86 14.97 23.84
C SER A 71 31.91 16.09 23.77
N PRO A 72 32.77 16.26 24.79
CA PRO A 72 33.81 17.30 24.81
C PRO A 72 34.75 17.26 23.60
N ASP A 73 35.04 16.06 23.09
CA ASP A 73 35.90 15.81 21.93
C ASP A 73 35.10 15.46 20.66
N GLY A 74 33.79 15.74 20.65
CA GLY A 74 32.91 15.34 19.57
C GLY A 74 33.03 16.20 18.31
N ASP A 75 32.88 15.58 17.15
CA ASP A 75 32.86 16.28 15.86
C ASP A 75 31.48 16.88 15.60
N THR A 76 31.28 18.11 16.07
CA THR A 76 30.01 18.84 15.99
C THR A 76 29.57 19.11 14.55
N ALA A 77 30.52 19.27 13.62
CA ALA A 77 30.23 19.50 12.21
C ALA A 77 29.65 18.25 11.55
N LYS A 78 30.28 17.09 11.75
CA LYS A 78 29.73 15.80 11.26
C LYS A 78 28.40 15.46 11.90
N ALA A 79 28.24 15.72 13.20
CA ALA A 79 27.00 15.47 13.91
C ALA A 79 25.84 16.34 13.37
N THR A 80 26.08 17.63 13.15
CA THR A 80 25.09 18.53 12.57
C THR A 80 24.71 18.11 11.14
N ALA A 81 25.69 17.74 10.32
CA ALA A 81 25.44 17.23 8.97
C ALA A 81 24.61 15.94 8.98
N ALA A 82 24.88 15.02 9.90
CA ALA A 82 24.12 13.79 10.07
C ALA A 82 22.66 14.07 10.48
N LEU A 83 22.42 15.05 11.37
CA LEU A 83 21.06 15.47 11.74
C LEU A 83 20.29 16.09 10.56
N VAL A 84 20.95 16.93 9.76
CA VAL A 84 20.34 17.51 8.55
C VAL A 84 19.98 16.40 7.56
N ALA A 85 20.88 15.45 7.32
CA ALA A 85 20.63 14.32 6.44
C ALA A 85 19.50 13.42 6.95
N ALA A 86 19.45 13.14 8.25
CA ALA A 86 18.39 12.35 8.87
C ALA A 86 17.01 13.00 8.74
N ASN A 87 16.93 14.32 8.99
CA ASN A 87 15.70 15.10 8.81
C ASN A 87 15.26 15.15 7.35
N LYS A 88 16.22 15.32 6.41
CA LYS A 88 15.93 15.29 4.98
C LYS A 88 15.39 13.92 4.56
N ALA A 89 15.99 12.83 5.03
CA ALA A 89 15.54 11.48 4.71
C ALA A 89 14.08 11.23 5.15
N VAL A 90 13.70 11.69 6.35
CA VAL A 90 12.31 11.63 6.81
C VAL A 90 11.39 12.46 5.92
N SER A 91 11.78 13.69 5.60
CA SER A 91 11.00 14.56 4.70
C SER A 91 10.80 13.93 3.32
N ASP A 92 11.85 13.35 2.74
CA ASP A 92 11.77 12.68 1.44
C ASP A 92 10.87 11.45 1.50
N ALA A 93 10.92 10.67 2.60
CA ALA A 93 10.06 9.52 2.81
C ALA A 93 8.58 9.90 2.98
N THR A 94 8.30 10.98 3.71
CA THR A 94 6.93 11.54 3.81
C THR A 94 6.43 12.01 2.45
N LYS A 95 7.29 12.64 1.64
CA LYS A 95 6.93 13.04 0.28
C LYS A 95 6.60 11.83 -0.59
N ASN A 96 7.41 10.78 -0.54
CA ASN A 96 7.16 9.53 -1.26
C ASN A 96 5.80 8.91 -0.87
N LEU A 97 5.51 8.79 0.43
CA LEU A 97 4.20 8.30 0.89
C LEU A 97 3.03 9.15 0.35
N SER A 98 3.18 10.47 0.35
CA SER A 98 2.17 11.38 -0.21
C SER A 98 2.01 11.22 -1.72
N GLU A 99 3.10 11.04 -2.47
CA GLU A 99 3.07 10.82 -3.93
C GLU A 99 2.38 9.49 -4.27
N VAL A 100 2.70 8.42 -3.55
CA VAL A 100 2.02 7.12 -3.67
C VAL A 100 0.53 7.25 -3.34
N GLY A 101 0.17 7.92 -2.24
CA GLY A 101 -1.23 8.15 -1.86
C GLY A 101 -2.01 8.95 -2.90
N SER A 102 -1.38 9.97 -3.51
CA SER A 102 -1.98 10.74 -4.60
C SER A 102 -2.20 9.86 -5.84
N ALA A 103 -1.20 9.07 -6.24
CA ALA A 103 -1.31 8.17 -7.39
C ALA A 103 -2.44 7.15 -7.20
N VAL A 104 -2.54 6.57 -6.01
CA VAL A 104 -3.63 5.64 -5.64
C VAL A 104 -4.99 6.33 -5.75
N THR A 105 -5.11 7.57 -5.25
CA THR A 105 -6.36 8.35 -5.34
C THR A 105 -6.75 8.62 -6.79
N THR A 106 -5.78 8.94 -7.66
CA THR A 106 -6.03 9.14 -9.09
C THR A 106 -6.55 7.86 -9.77
N VAL A 107 -5.93 6.71 -9.48
CA VAL A 107 -6.39 5.42 -10.03
C VAL A 107 -7.77 5.07 -9.49
N LEU A 108 -8.02 5.29 -8.20
CA LEU A 108 -9.31 4.98 -7.59
C LEU A 108 -10.43 5.90 -8.08
N GLY A 109 -10.14 7.18 -8.29
CA GLY A 109 -11.08 8.15 -8.85
C GLY A 109 -11.52 7.83 -10.29
N GLY A 110 -10.69 7.10 -11.04
CA GLY A 110 -11.03 6.62 -12.39
C GLY A 110 -12.12 5.54 -12.44
N TRP A 111 -12.47 4.91 -11.31
CA TRP A 111 -13.54 3.91 -11.24
C TRP A 111 -14.92 4.48 -10.94
N ALA A 112 -15.02 5.77 -10.60
CA ALA A 112 -16.29 6.45 -10.40
C ALA A 112 -16.89 6.81 -11.78
N GLY A 113 -17.40 5.79 -12.48
CA GLY A 113 -18.03 5.88 -13.80
C GLY A 113 -18.82 4.63 -14.12
#